data_AF-A0A1J5IH55-F1
#
_entry.id   AF-A0A1J5IH55-F1
#
_cell.length_a   1.000
_cell.length_b   1.000
_cell.length_c   1.000
_cell.angle_alpha   90.00
_cell.angle_beta   90.00
_cell.angle_gamma   90.00
#
_symmetry.space_group_name_H-M   'P 1'
#
loop_
_entity.id
_entity.type
_entity.pdbx_description
1 polymer ?
#
loop_
_entity_poly.entity_id
_entity_poly.type
_entity_poly.pdbx_seq_one_letter_code
_entity_poly.pdbx_strand_id
1 'polypeptide(L)'
;MKVLHTSDWHIGRTLYGRERYGEFDAFLDWLAVRAEEENIDVLLVAGDVFDNSTPGNHAQELYYRFLCRMAVSSNRHVVVTAGNHDSPSFLNAPRELLKCLNVHVVGCAADPPADELIVIRGPDREPRLIVCAIPYLRDREIRTAEAGESVEEKERKIIEGIRAHYRRVCEAAEQKRALLKKSVPIVAMGHLFAAGGRTVEGDGVRELYIGSLAQVRTDVFPKCIDYLALGHLHIPQRVGGSDFIRYSGSPLPIGFGEAEQDKCVVRVEFSGHLPQVANIPVPRFQELKTLRGDWSAIAREIDGLKSRGSSAWLEIIYEGDEVAGSLRERLDDAVAGSGIEILRIKNNRVLERAMSGTAAEETLADLDVTEVFQRCLQAHEVPEEQRPELWAAYREAVVSLREADPMAEQPERRKV
;
A
#
# COMPACT_ATOMS: atom_id res chain seq x y z
N MET A 1 -7.24 29.72 5.57
CA MET A 1 -7.88 28.41 5.84
C MET A 1 -6.78 27.37 5.83
N LYS A 2 -6.78 26.47 6.81
CA LYS A 2 -5.76 25.44 7.00
C LYS A 2 -6.35 24.06 6.76
N VAL A 3 -5.74 23.35 5.84
CA VAL A 3 -6.06 21.97 5.48
C VAL A 3 -4.92 21.09 5.96
N LEU A 4 -5.25 19.93 6.51
CA LEU A 4 -4.31 18.87 6.82
C LEU A 4 -4.59 17.68 5.91
N HIS A 5 -3.57 17.17 5.24
CA HIS A 5 -3.65 16.06 4.30
C HIS A 5 -2.83 14.88 4.79
N THR A 6 -3.49 13.72 4.88
CA THR A 6 -2.91 12.40 5.19
C THR A 6 -3.58 11.34 4.33
N SER A 7 -2.99 10.15 4.25
CA SER A 7 -3.47 9.02 3.43
C SER A 7 -2.91 7.72 3.98
N ASP A 8 -3.35 6.58 3.43
CA ASP A 8 -2.67 5.28 3.57
C ASP A 8 -2.46 4.87 5.03
N TRP A 9 -3.52 5.00 5.84
CA TRP A 9 -3.49 4.64 7.25
C TRP A 9 -3.39 3.13 7.43
N HIS A 10 -4.10 2.35 6.61
CA HIS A 10 -4.17 0.90 6.72
C HIS A 10 -4.47 0.41 8.14
N ILE A 11 -5.46 1.01 8.82
CA ILE A 11 -5.82 0.62 10.18
C ILE A 11 -6.17 -0.88 10.19
N GLY A 12 -5.57 -1.61 11.12
CA GLY A 12 -5.73 -3.06 11.25
C GLY A 12 -4.66 -3.88 10.53
N ARG A 13 -3.72 -3.25 9.83
CA ARG A 13 -2.55 -3.94 9.27
C ARG A 13 -1.69 -4.55 10.37
N THR A 14 -1.23 -5.78 10.15
CA THR A 14 -0.22 -6.44 10.99
C THR A 14 1.16 -6.33 10.36
N LEU A 15 2.21 -6.43 11.18
CA LEU A 15 3.60 -6.52 10.72
C LEU A 15 4.16 -7.90 11.10
N TYR A 16 4.24 -8.81 10.13
CA TYR A 16 4.64 -10.22 10.36
C TYR A 16 3.87 -10.91 11.49
N GLY A 17 2.55 -10.71 11.53
CA GLY A 17 1.67 -11.27 12.56
C GLY A 17 1.60 -10.46 13.85
N ARG A 18 2.43 -9.42 14.02
CA ARG A 18 2.34 -8.49 15.15
C ARG A 18 1.22 -7.48 14.93
N GLU A 19 0.31 -7.39 15.88
CA GLU A 19 -0.73 -6.37 15.89
C GLU A 19 -0.15 -4.98 16.20
N ARG A 20 -0.70 -3.95 15.54
CA ARG A 20 -0.17 -2.58 15.57
C ARG A 20 -1.16 -1.57 16.14
N TYR A 21 -2.21 -2.02 16.81
CA TYR A 21 -3.29 -1.16 17.28
C TYR A 21 -2.82 -0.06 18.24
N GLY A 22 -1.81 -0.33 19.07
CA GLY A 22 -1.18 0.70 19.90
C GLY A 22 -0.52 1.82 19.10
N GLU A 23 0.14 1.51 17.97
CA GLU A 23 0.72 2.51 17.08
C GLU A 23 -0.36 3.33 16.36
N PHE A 24 -1.41 2.66 15.86
CA PHE A 24 -2.53 3.33 15.21
C PHE A 24 -3.26 4.27 16.17
N ASP A 25 -3.50 3.83 17.39
CA ASP A 25 -4.15 4.66 18.40
C ASP A 25 -3.32 5.90 18.71
N ALA A 26 -2.02 5.72 19.00
CA ALA A 26 -1.12 6.82 19.28
C ALA A 26 -1.02 7.82 18.12
N PHE A 27 -1.01 7.33 16.87
CA PHE A 27 -1.05 8.19 15.68
C PHE A 27 -2.35 8.98 15.58
N LEU A 28 -3.51 8.33 15.69
CA LEU A 28 -4.81 8.98 15.58
C LEU A 28 -5.01 10.03 16.69
N ASP A 29 -4.56 9.72 17.91
CA ASP A 29 -4.55 10.65 19.01
C ASP A 29 -3.63 11.85 18.77
N TRP A 30 -2.40 11.60 18.31
CA TRP A 30 -1.47 12.64 17.93
C TRP A 30 -2.06 13.53 16.82
N LEU A 31 -2.68 12.93 15.79
CA LEU A 31 -3.27 13.65 14.67
C LEU A 31 -4.39 14.59 15.14
N ALA A 32 -5.25 14.12 16.04
CA ALA A 32 -6.31 14.95 16.61
C ALA A 32 -5.75 16.11 17.43
N VAL A 33 -4.74 15.88 18.29
CA VAL A 33 -4.05 16.94 19.03
C VAL A 33 -3.41 17.95 18.08
N ARG A 34 -2.70 17.49 17.05
CA ARG A 34 -2.08 18.38 16.06
C ARG A 34 -3.12 19.21 15.33
N ALA A 35 -4.24 18.62 14.95
CA ALA A 35 -5.32 19.34 14.26
C ALA A 35 -5.92 20.46 15.12
N GLU A 36 -5.96 20.27 16.44
CA GLU A 36 -6.35 21.29 17.41
C GLU A 36 -5.30 22.39 17.55
N GLU A 37 -4.04 22.04 17.85
CA GLU A 37 -2.96 23.01 18.05
C GLU A 37 -2.70 23.88 16.81
N GLU A 38 -2.77 23.28 15.62
CA GLU A 38 -2.53 23.96 14.34
C GLU A 38 -3.75 24.77 13.86
N ASN A 39 -4.90 24.64 14.53
CA ASN A 39 -6.19 25.21 14.12
C ASN A 39 -6.58 24.77 12.70
N ILE A 40 -6.57 23.46 12.46
CA ILE A 40 -6.96 22.88 11.18
C ILE A 40 -8.48 23.00 10.99
N ASP A 41 -8.87 23.56 9.84
CA ASP A 41 -10.26 23.71 9.41
C ASP A 41 -10.77 22.43 8.73
N VAL A 42 -9.92 21.77 7.94
CA VAL A 42 -10.29 20.58 7.16
C VAL A 42 -9.21 19.52 7.23
N LEU A 43 -9.56 18.30 7.64
CA LEU A 43 -8.73 17.11 7.48
C LEU A 43 -9.14 16.37 6.20
N LEU A 44 -8.19 16.06 5.33
CA LEU A 44 -8.34 15.21 4.16
C LEU A 44 -7.64 13.87 4.41
N VAL A 45 -8.37 12.78 4.25
CA VAL A 45 -7.88 11.39 4.31
C VAL A 45 -8.01 10.78 2.92
N ALA A 46 -6.92 10.77 2.16
CA ALA A 46 -6.91 10.43 0.73
C ALA A 46 -6.78 8.92 0.46
N GLY A 47 -7.72 8.13 0.97
CA GLY A 47 -7.80 6.69 0.71
C GLY A 47 -6.95 5.82 1.64
N ASP A 48 -7.21 4.52 1.53
CA ASP A 48 -6.65 3.42 2.32
C ASP A 48 -6.73 3.66 3.82
N VAL A 49 -7.97 3.90 4.28
CA VAL A 49 -8.29 4.05 5.70
C VAL A 49 -8.02 2.73 6.43
N PHE A 50 -8.48 1.61 5.86
CA PHE A 50 -8.33 0.28 6.40
C PHE A 50 -7.37 -0.57 5.56
N ASP A 51 -6.71 -1.55 6.18
CA ASP A 51 -5.79 -2.45 5.47
C ASP A 51 -6.52 -3.42 4.51
N ASN A 52 -7.81 -3.64 4.70
CA ASN A 52 -8.62 -4.50 3.85
C ASN A 52 -10.10 -4.09 3.84
N SER A 53 -10.86 -4.70 2.92
CA SER A 53 -12.26 -4.38 2.66
C SER A 53 -13.24 -4.83 3.74
N THR A 54 -12.79 -5.64 4.70
CA THR A 54 -13.58 -6.18 5.82
C THR A 54 -12.84 -5.93 7.14
N PRO A 55 -12.72 -4.67 7.58
CA PRO A 55 -11.91 -4.32 8.75
C PRO A 55 -12.44 -4.99 10.02
N GLY A 56 -11.54 -5.47 10.87
CA GLY A 56 -11.91 -6.04 12.18
C GLY A 56 -12.51 -5.00 13.12
N ASN A 57 -13.31 -5.44 14.10
CA ASN A 57 -14.07 -4.55 14.99
C ASN A 57 -13.21 -3.49 15.69
N HIS A 58 -12.00 -3.85 16.12
CA HIS A 58 -11.12 -2.91 16.81
C HIS A 58 -10.55 -1.82 15.87
N ALA A 59 -10.31 -2.14 14.59
CA ALA A 59 -9.96 -1.15 13.58
C ALA A 59 -11.12 -0.15 13.36
N GLN A 60 -12.35 -0.66 13.29
CA GLN A 60 -13.54 0.17 13.15
C GLN A 60 -13.73 1.07 14.38
N GLU A 61 -13.52 0.54 15.58
CA GLU A 61 -13.57 1.30 16.84
C GLU A 61 -12.59 2.47 16.84
N LEU A 62 -11.31 2.24 16.49
CA LEU A 62 -10.30 3.30 16.38
C LEU A 62 -10.74 4.40 15.40
N TYR A 63 -11.21 4.00 14.22
CA TYR A 63 -11.67 4.94 13.20
C TYR A 63 -12.84 5.81 13.68
N TYR A 64 -13.91 5.21 14.20
CA TYR A 64 -15.08 5.98 14.65
C TYR A 64 -14.77 6.82 15.89
N ARG A 65 -13.95 6.32 16.82
CA ARG A 65 -13.49 7.10 17.98
C ARG A 65 -12.72 8.34 17.54
N PHE A 66 -11.81 8.18 16.58
CA PHE A 66 -11.06 9.29 16.01
C PHE A 66 -12.00 10.32 15.35
N LEU A 67 -12.95 9.88 14.52
CA LEU A 67 -13.91 10.79 13.88
C LEU A 67 -14.75 11.57 14.91
N CYS A 68 -15.21 10.90 15.98
CA CYS A 68 -15.91 11.58 17.07
C CYS A 68 -15.04 12.65 17.74
N ARG A 69 -13.76 12.35 17.97
CA ARG A 69 -12.80 13.32 18.53
C ARG A 69 -12.60 14.53 17.61
N MET A 70 -12.48 14.30 16.31
CA MET A 70 -12.35 15.37 15.32
C MET A 70 -13.60 16.25 15.21
N ALA A 71 -14.78 15.66 15.42
CA ALA A 71 -16.08 16.33 15.33
C ALA A 71 -16.43 17.21 16.54
N VAL A 72 -15.63 17.20 17.63
CA VAL A 72 -15.88 18.04 18.82
C VAL A 72 -15.87 19.54 18.46
N SER A 73 -15.05 19.94 17.49
CA SER A 73 -15.08 21.30 16.94
C SER A 73 -16.14 21.41 15.85
N SER A 74 -17.20 22.19 16.10
CA SER A 74 -18.31 22.37 15.16
C SER A 74 -17.94 23.00 13.81
N ASN A 75 -16.73 23.57 13.71
CA ASN A 75 -16.24 24.23 12.50
C ASN A 75 -15.20 23.40 11.74
N ARG A 76 -14.76 22.27 12.31
CA ARG A 76 -13.81 21.38 11.65
C ARG A 76 -14.55 20.38 10.77
N HIS A 77 -14.04 20.20 9.57
CA HIS A 77 -14.53 19.20 8.63
C HIS A 77 -13.52 18.08 8.46
N VAL A 78 -14.02 16.87 8.22
CA VAL A 78 -13.20 15.73 7.80
C VAL A 78 -13.74 15.25 6.45
N VAL A 79 -12.87 15.05 5.47
CA VAL A 79 -13.22 14.47 4.18
C VAL A 79 -12.41 13.19 4.01
N VAL A 80 -13.12 12.08 3.88
CA VAL A 80 -12.54 10.74 3.73
C VAL A 80 -12.92 10.20 2.36
N THR A 81 -11.93 9.81 1.57
CA THR A 81 -12.16 9.05 0.35
C THR A 81 -11.71 7.61 0.53
N ALA A 82 -12.30 6.67 -0.22
CA ALA A 82 -11.83 5.28 -0.23
C ALA A 82 -10.57 5.13 -1.09
N GLY A 83 -9.64 4.28 -0.65
CA GLY A 83 -8.54 3.80 -1.48
C GLY A 83 -8.84 2.44 -2.12
N ASN A 84 -7.80 1.76 -2.62
CA ASN A 84 -7.96 0.46 -3.28
C ASN A 84 -8.14 -0.70 -2.28
N HIS A 85 -7.76 -0.53 -1.01
CA HIS A 85 -7.97 -1.52 0.05
C HIS A 85 -9.36 -1.44 0.67
N ASP A 86 -9.95 -0.26 0.67
CA ASP A 86 -11.23 -0.01 1.33
C ASP A 86 -12.42 -0.63 0.58
N SER A 87 -13.47 -0.95 1.34
CA SER A 87 -14.79 -1.30 0.79
C SER A 87 -15.63 -0.02 0.61
N PRO A 88 -16.06 0.33 -0.62
CA PRO A 88 -16.91 1.48 -0.86
C PRO A 88 -18.23 1.43 -0.10
N SER A 89 -18.87 0.26 -0.05
CA SER A 89 -20.15 0.07 0.62
C SER A 89 -20.01 0.18 2.13
N PHE A 90 -18.92 -0.34 2.71
CA PHE A 90 -18.65 -0.23 4.13
C PHE A 90 -18.43 1.23 4.54
N LEU A 91 -17.56 1.96 3.83
CA LEU A 91 -17.29 3.37 4.13
C LEU A 91 -18.51 4.28 3.91
N ASN A 92 -19.30 4.02 2.86
CA ASN A 92 -20.48 4.84 2.56
C ASN A 92 -21.68 4.54 3.46
N ALA A 93 -21.79 3.36 4.06
CA ALA A 93 -22.94 2.96 4.89
C ALA A 93 -23.30 4.00 5.98
N PRO A 94 -22.35 4.53 6.78
CA PRO A 94 -22.64 5.54 7.80
C PRO A 94 -22.64 6.99 7.29
N ARG A 95 -22.54 7.26 5.98
CA ARG A 95 -22.25 8.61 5.47
C ARG A 95 -23.24 9.69 5.92
N GLU A 96 -24.54 9.37 5.97
CA GLU A 96 -25.57 10.35 6.36
C GLU A 96 -25.48 10.68 7.86
N LEU A 97 -25.13 9.68 8.69
CA LEU A 97 -24.89 9.87 10.12
C LEU A 97 -23.63 10.71 10.35
N LEU A 98 -22.54 10.38 9.65
CA LEU A 98 -21.26 11.08 9.74
C LEU A 98 -21.35 12.55 9.26
N LYS A 99 -22.20 12.82 8.28
CA LYS A 99 -22.45 14.17 7.78
C LYS A 99 -23.00 15.12 8.85
N CYS A 100 -23.78 14.60 9.82
CA CYS A 100 -24.24 15.38 10.97
C CYS A 100 -23.08 15.86 11.87
N LEU A 101 -21.91 15.22 11.76
CA LEU A 101 -20.68 15.52 12.49
C LEU A 101 -19.65 16.28 11.63
N ASN A 102 -20.07 16.86 10.50
CA ASN A 102 -19.18 17.49 9.51
C ASN A 102 -18.13 16.54 8.91
N VAL A 103 -18.36 15.23 8.99
CA VAL A 103 -17.54 14.20 8.36
C VAL A 103 -18.19 13.77 7.04
N HIS A 104 -17.47 13.95 5.95
CA HIS A 104 -17.91 13.64 4.60
C HIS A 104 -17.16 12.42 4.11
N VAL A 105 -17.88 11.41 3.61
CA VAL A 105 -17.28 10.16 3.12
C VAL A 105 -17.70 9.92 1.67
N VAL A 106 -16.71 9.67 0.82
CA VAL A 106 -16.92 9.33 -0.60
C VAL A 106 -16.17 8.03 -0.91
N GLY A 107 -16.92 6.92 -0.94
CA GLY A 107 -16.36 5.59 -1.11
C GLY A 107 -16.19 5.12 -2.57
N CYS A 108 -16.88 5.74 -3.52
CA CYS A 108 -16.82 5.39 -4.95
C CYS A 108 -17.14 6.61 -5.82
N ALA A 109 -16.74 6.56 -7.10
CA ALA A 109 -17.14 7.54 -8.09
C ALA A 109 -18.68 7.71 -8.10
N ALA A 110 -19.14 8.95 -8.17
CA ALA A 110 -20.56 9.28 -8.17
C ALA A 110 -21.04 9.72 -9.55
N ASP A 111 -22.33 9.46 -9.80
CA ASP A 111 -23.07 10.01 -10.91
C ASP A 111 -24.42 10.50 -10.37
N PRO A 112 -24.65 11.84 -10.27
CA PRO A 112 -23.89 12.91 -10.89
C PRO A 112 -22.56 13.26 -10.19
N PRO A 113 -21.56 13.82 -10.91
CA PRO A 113 -20.26 14.26 -10.35
C PRO A 113 -20.37 15.31 -9.23
N ALA A 114 -21.50 15.99 -9.11
CA ALA A 114 -21.74 16.97 -8.06
C ALA A 114 -21.77 16.36 -6.65
N ASP A 115 -22.02 15.05 -6.54
CA ASP A 115 -22.05 14.34 -5.26
C ASP A 115 -20.65 14.11 -4.67
N GLU A 116 -19.59 14.32 -5.46
CA GLU A 116 -18.20 14.31 -5.01
C GLU A 116 -17.71 15.70 -4.57
N LEU A 117 -18.56 16.73 -4.67
CA LEU A 117 -18.21 18.10 -4.33
C LEU A 117 -18.64 18.47 -2.92
N ILE A 118 -17.68 18.82 -2.09
CA ILE A 118 -17.92 19.27 -0.72
C ILE A 118 -17.55 20.74 -0.61
N VAL A 119 -18.55 21.58 -0.33
CA VAL A 119 -18.32 23.01 -0.07
C VAL A 119 -18.08 23.19 1.42
N ILE A 120 -16.85 23.52 1.78
CA ILE A 120 -16.46 23.84 3.15
C ILE A 120 -16.80 25.30 3.41
N ARG A 121 -17.51 25.53 4.52
CA ARG A 121 -17.95 26.85 4.94
C ARG A 121 -17.25 27.25 6.23
N GLY A 122 -16.97 28.53 6.37
CA GLY A 122 -16.44 29.08 7.62
C GLY A 122 -17.52 29.16 8.71
N PRO A 123 -17.15 29.58 9.92
CA PRO A 123 -18.10 29.83 11.03
C PRO A 123 -19.19 30.86 10.67
N ASP A 124 -18.88 31.77 9.74
CA ASP A 124 -19.78 32.76 9.16
C ASP A 124 -20.75 32.19 8.09
N ARG A 125 -20.69 30.88 7.83
CA ARG A 125 -21.42 30.15 6.78
C ARG A 125 -21.04 30.55 5.35
N GLU A 126 -20.04 31.40 5.17
CA GLU A 126 -19.54 31.76 3.85
C GLU A 126 -18.68 30.61 3.29
N PRO A 127 -18.75 30.32 1.99
CA PRO A 127 -17.91 29.31 1.37
C PRO A 127 -16.44 29.73 1.42
N ARG A 128 -15.56 28.80 1.77
CA ARG A 128 -14.11 29.05 1.92
C ARG A 128 -13.23 28.11 1.11
N LEU A 129 -13.73 26.92 0.77
CA LEU A 129 -13.02 25.91 -0.01
C LEU A 129 -14.03 24.98 -0.70
N ILE A 130 -13.68 24.51 -1.89
CA ILE A 130 -14.38 23.40 -2.56
C ILE A 130 -13.42 22.21 -2.58
N VAL A 131 -13.87 21.06 -2.08
CA VAL A 131 -13.13 19.79 -2.15
C VAL A 131 -13.80 18.89 -3.18
N CYS A 132 -13.04 18.47 -4.19
CA CYS A 132 -13.39 17.40 -5.11
C CYS A 132 -12.90 16.08 -4.49
N ALA A 133 -13.77 15.40 -3.75
CA ALA A 133 -13.44 14.21 -2.96
C ALA A 133 -13.45 12.93 -3.83
N ILE A 134 -12.53 12.87 -4.78
CA ILE A 134 -12.42 11.77 -5.74
C ILE A 134 -11.72 10.58 -5.06
N PRO A 135 -12.37 9.41 -4.93
CA PRO A 135 -11.77 8.21 -4.35
C PRO A 135 -10.90 7.44 -5.35
N TYR A 136 -10.41 6.26 -4.95
CA TYR A 136 -9.88 5.29 -5.90
C TYR A 136 -10.93 4.95 -6.95
N LEU A 137 -10.63 5.27 -8.20
CA LEU A 137 -11.50 5.04 -9.35
C LEU A 137 -11.35 3.59 -9.82
N ARG A 138 -12.37 2.77 -9.60
CA ARG A 138 -12.32 1.36 -9.97
C ARG A 138 -12.54 1.18 -11.46
N ASP A 139 -11.96 0.13 -12.01
CA ASP A 139 -11.97 -0.15 -13.44
C ASP A 139 -13.38 -0.06 -14.07
N ARG A 140 -14.37 -0.71 -13.45
CA ARG A 140 -15.77 -0.72 -13.86
C ARG A 140 -16.48 0.65 -13.80
N GLU A 141 -15.91 1.64 -13.11
CA GLU A 141 -16.52 2.96 -12.88
C GLU A 141 -16.08 3.97 -13.94
N ILE A 142 -14.95 3.73 -14.60
CA ILE A 142 -14.32 4.70 -15.51
C ILE A 142 -14.25 4.23 -16.95
N ARG A 143 -14.49 2.93 -17.22
CA ARG A 143 -14.52 2.40 -18.57
C ARG A 143 -15.47 1.21 -18.71
N THR A 144 -15.81 0.92 -19.96
CA THR A 144 -16.45 -0.34 -20.36
C THR A 144 -15.36 -1.30 -20.84
N ALA A 145 -15.35 -2.52 -20.30
CA ALA A 145 -14.44 -3.57 -20.76
C ALA A 145 -14.92 -4.19 -22.06
N GLU A 146 -13.98 -4.48 -22.97
CA GLU A 146 -14.26 -5.11 -24.26
C GLU A 146 -13.51 -6.44 -24.35
N ALA A 147 -14.16 -7.47 -24.92
CA ALA A 147 -13.54 -8.77 -25.09
C ALA A 147 -12.39 -8.70 -26.10
N GLY A 148 -11.23 -9.25 -25.73
CA GLY A 148 -10.03 -9.26 -26.57
C GLY A 148 -9.18 -7.98 -26.49
N GLU A 149 -9.43 -7.10 -25.52
CA GLU A 149 -8.59 -5.91 -25.32
C GLU A 149 -7.14 -6.26 -25.01
N SER A 150 -6.19 -5.57 -25.67
CA SER A 150 -4.78 -5.69 -25.32
C SER A 150 -4.48 -5.00 -23.97
N VAL A 151 -3.33 -5.32 -23.37
CA VAL A 151 -2.88 -4.65 -22.13
C VAL A 151 -2.72 -3.15 -22.37
N GLU A 152 -2.13 -2.75 -23.50
CA GLU A 152 -1.91 -1.34 -23.85
C GLU A 152 -3.23 -0.59 -24.08
N GLU A 153 -4.23 -1.26 -24.68
CA GLU A 153 -5.56 -0.68 -24.86
C GLU A 153 -6.27 -0.48 -23.53
N LYS A 154 -6.18 -1.46 -22.62
CA LYS A 154 -6.69 -1.36 -21.26
C LYS A 154 -6.06 -0.20 -20.51
N GLU A 155 -4.73 -0.08 -20.54
CA GLU A 155 -3.99 1.04 -19.92
C GLU A 155 -4.45 2.40 -20.44
N ARG A 156 -4.54 2.54 -21.77
CA ARG A 156 -5.01 3.77 -22.41
C ARG A 156 -6.43 4.13 -21.98
N LYS A 157 -7.34 3.15 -21.95
CA LYS A 157 -8.75 3.35 -21.53
C LYS A 157 -8.86 3.72 -20.06
N ILE A 158 -8.04 3.13 -19.18
CA ILE A 158 -7.98 3.50 -17.76
C ILE A 158 -7.53 4.96 -17.60
N ILE A 159 -6.43 5.36 -18.23
CA ILE A 159 -5.91 6.74 -18.14
C ILE A 159 -6.94 7.75 -18.68
N GLU A 160 -7.59 7.44 -19.80
CA GLU A 160 -8.63 8.31 -20.37
C GLU A 160 -9.87 8.38 -19.48
N GLY A 161 -10.28 7.26 -18.87
CA GLY A 161 -11.37 7.21 -17.90
C GLY A 161 -11.09 8.09 -16.67
N ILE A 162 -9.87 8.02 -16.12
CA ILE A 162 -9.42 8.89 -15.02
C ILE A 162 -9.47 10.36 -15.47
N ARG A 163 -8.87 10.69 -16.62
CA ARG A 163 -8.87 12.06 -17.19
C ARG A 163 -10.28 12.61 -17.34
N ALA A 164 -11.17 11.83 -17.94
CA ALA A 164 -12.55 12.22 -18.15
C ALA A 164 -13.29 12.45 -16.83
N HIS A 165 -13.07 11.58 -15.83
CA HIS A 165 -13.70 11.70 -14.52
C HIS A 165 -13.23 12.98 -13.78
N TYR A 166 -11.91 13.19 -13.65
CA TYR A 166 -11.37 14.41 -13.05
C TYR A 166 -11.87 15.67 -13.73
N ARG A 167 -11.93 15.67 -15.08
CA ARG A 167 -12.47 16.79 -15.86
C ARG A 167 -13.92 17.08 -15.49
N ARG A 168 -14.80 16.08 -15.45
CA ARG A 168 -16.22 16.27 -15.11
C ARG A 168 -16.41 16.83 -13.71
N VAL A 169 -15.71 16.27 -12.71
CA VAL A 169 -15.80 16.75 -11.32
C VAL A 169 -15.28 18.18 -11.20
N CYS A 170 -14.16 18.50 -11.85
CA CYS A 170 -13.60 19.85 -11.85
C CYS A 170 -14.49 20.87 -12.57
N GLU A 171 -15.08 20.52 -13.72
CA GLU A 171 -16.06 21.36 -14.41
C GLU A 171 -17.26 21.66 -13.49
N ALA A 172 -17.77 20.67 -12.77
CA ALA A 172 -18.83 20.85 -11.78
C ALA A 172 -18.39 21.73 -10.60
N ALA A 173 -17.13 21.60 -10.14
CA ALA A 173 -16.57 22.46 -9.10
C ALA A 173 -16.46 23.92 -9.54
N GLU A 174 -16.04 24.19 -10.78
CA GLU A 174 -15.97 25.54 -11.33
C GLU A 174 -17.36 26.16 -11.50
N GLN A 175 -18.34 25.38 -11.98
CA GLN A 175 -19.73 25.81 -12.02
C GLN A 175 -20.25 26.15 -10.62
N LYS A 176 -19.95 25.32 -9.63
CA LYS A 176 -20.31 25.57 -8.23
C LYS A 176 -19.66 26.84 -7.70
N ARG A 177 -18.36 27.05 -7.96
CA ARG A 177 -17.62 28.26 -7.60
C ARG A 177 -18.25 29.52 -8.21
N ALA A 178 -18.64 29.46 -9.48
CA ALA A 178 -19.32 30.55 -10.17
C ALA A 178 -20.69 30.88 -9.52
N LEU A 179 -21.48 29.87 -9.17
CA LEU A 179 -22.76 30.04 -8.47
C LEU A 179 -22.60 30.65 -7.08
N LEU A 180 -21.52 30.30 -6.37
CA LEU A 180 -21.21 30.87 -5.06
C LEU A 180 -20.78 32.33 -5.13
N LYS A 181 -20.41 32.85 -6.32
CA LYS A 181 -19.92 34.22 -6.55
C LYS A 181 -18.75 34.60 -5.64
N LYS A 182 -17.91 33.61 -5.30
CA LYS A 182 -16.75 33.76 -4.42
C LYS A 182 -15.55 33.07 -5.05
N SER A 183 -14.40 33.72 -4.91
CA SER A 183 -13.12 33.20 -5.37
C SER A 183 -12.53 32.31 -4.27
N VAL A 184 -13.00 31.06 -4.22
CA VAL A 184 -12.53 30.04 -3.26
C VAL A 184 -11.61 29.02 -3.94
N PRO A 185 -10.58 28.53 -3.25
CA PRO A 185 -9.72 27.48 -3.77
C PRO A 185 -10.50 26.18 -4.05
N ILE A 186 -10.00 25.43 -5.02
CA ILE A 186 -10.44 24.07 -5.35
C ILE A 186 -9.31 23.10 -5.00
N VAL A 187 -9.59 22.22 -4.03
CA VAL A 187 -8.71 21.09 -3.69
C VAL A 187 -9.30 19.84 -4.30
N ALA A 188 -8.50 19.06 -5.01
CA ALA A 188 -8.89 17.72 -5.45
C ALA A 188 -8.18 16.66 -4.63
N MET A 189 -8.85 15.54 -4.42
CA MET A 189 -8.28 14.33 -3.84
C MET A 189 -8.07 13.28 -4.92
N GLY A 190 -7.30 12.25 -4.62
CA GLY A 190 -7.14 11.11 -5.50
C GLY A 190 -6.39 9.98 -4.80
N HIS A 191 -6.58 8.77 -5.32
CA HIS A 191 -5.84 7.60 -4.86
C HIS A 191 -5.44 6.78 -6.09
N LEU A 192 -4.20 6.93 -6.53
CA LEU A 192 -3.70 6.39 -7.81
C LEU A 192 -2.17 6.39 -7.84
N PHE A 193 -1.58 5.72 -8.84
CA PHE A 193 -0.14 5.76 -9.08
C PHE A 193 0.21 6.84 -10.12
N ALA A 194 0.83 7.93 -9.69
CA ALA A 194 1.29 8.98 -10.59
C ALA A 194 2.67 8.67 -11.18
N ALA A 195 2.89 9.06 -12.45
CA ALA A 195 4.15 8.85 -13.14
C ALA A 195 5.32 9.53 -12.43
N GLY A 196 6.42 8.79 -12.25
CA GLY A 196 7.58 9.23 -11.48
C GLY A 196 7.41 9.14 -9.95
N GLY A 197 6.30 8.56 -9.47
CA GLY A 197 6.13 8.19 -8.07
C GLY A 197 7.17 7.16 -7.62
N ARG A 198 7.69 7.34 -6.41
CA ARG A 198 8.68 6.45 -5.79
C ARG A 198 8.02 5.50 -4.82
N THR A 199 8.43 4.24 -4.88
CA THR A 199 8.13 3.15 -3.94
C THR A 199 9.45 2.59 -3.40
N VAL A 200 9.40 1.84 -2.30
CA VAL A 200 10.54 1.07 -1.78
C VAL A 200 10.15 -0.38 -1.58
N GLU A 201 11.13 -1.27 -1.62
CA GLU A 201 10.87 -2.69 -1.44
C GLU A 201 10.19 -2.96 -0.08
N GLY A 202 9.05 -3.64 -0.11
CA GLY A 202 8.30 -3.97 1.10
C GLY A 202 7.57 -2.78 1.73
N ASP A 203 7.37 -1.68 0.99
CA ASP A 203 6.47 -0.59 1.41
C ASP A 203 5.00 -1.02 1.46
N GLY A 204 4.63 -2.17 0.89
CA GLY A 204 3.27 -2.69 0.94
C GLY A 204 2.31 -2.06 -0.05
N VAL A 205 2.80 -1.21 -0.96
CA VAL A 205 2.02 -0.66 -2.08
C VAL A 205 1.60 -1.82 -2.99
N ARG A 206 0.30 -1.93 -3.27
CA ARG A 206 -0.23 -2.93 -4.21
C ARG A 206 -0.20 -2.42 -5.64
N GLU A 207 0.03 -3.29 -6.60
CA GLU A 207 -0.24 -2.97 -8.01
C GLU A 207 -1.75 -2.72 -8.19
N LEU A 208 -2.13 -1.47 -8.49
CA LEU A 208 -3.54 -1.07 -8.59
C LEU A 208 -4.29 -1.82 -9.70
N TYR A 209 -3.58 -2.10 -10.79
CA TYR A 209 -4.16 -2.69 -11.99
C TYR A 209 -3.37 -3.95 -12.34
N ILE A 210 -3.90 -5.10 -11.94
CA ILE A 210 -3.28 -6.41 -12.20
C ILE A 210 -3.01 -6.54 -13.70
N GLY A 211 -1.73 -6.76 -14.04
CA GLY A 211 -1.24 -6.91 -15.41
C GLY A 211 -1.09 -5.62 -16.20
N SER A 212 -1.14 -4.44 -15.56
CA SER A 212 -0.93 -3.16 -16.24
C SER A 212 -0.27 -2.12 -15.33
N LEU A 213 0.80 -1.48 -15.78
CA LEU A 213 1.55 -0.46 -15.02
C LEU A 213 1.04 0.94 -15.35
N ALA A 214 -0.29 1.14 -15.32
CA ALA A 214 -0.90 2.41 -15.71
C ALA A 214 -0.45 3.55 -14.78
N GLN A 215 0.60 4.26 -15.16
CA GLN A 215 1.11 5.43 -14.46
C GLN A 215 0.42 6.69 -14.99
N VAL A 216 -0.24 7.41 -14.08
CA VAL A 216 -0.99 8.63 -14.42
C VAL A 216 -0.05 9.81 -14.47
N ARG A 217 0.13 10.40 -15.65
CA ARG A 217 0.93 11.61 -15.83
C ARG A 217 0.17 12.85 -15.33
N THR A 218 0.89 13.89 -14.96
CA THR A 218 0.31 15.11 -14.38
C THR A 218 -0.57 15.91 -15.35
N ASP A 219 -0.48 15.68 -16.66
CA ASP A 219 -1.34 16.33 -17.68
C ASP A 219 -2.81 15.86 -17.62
N VAL A 220 -3.08 14.77 -16.90
CA VAL A 220 -4.43 14.27 -16.64
C VAL A 220 -5.22 15.21 -15.73
N PHE A 221 -4.55 15.95 -14.85
CA PHE A 221 -5.21 16.76 -13.84
C PHE A 221 -5.60 18.15 -14.38
N PRO A 222 -6.87 18.58 -14.20
CA PRO A 222 -7.32 19.91 -14.60
C PRO A 222 -6.56 21.06 -13.91
N LYS A 223 -6.29 22.13 -14.67
CA LYS A 223 -5.53 23.30 -14.18
C LYS A 223 -6.25 24.14 -13.12
N CYS A 224 -7.55 23.94 -12.93
CA CYS A 224 -8.33 24.68 -11.93
C CYS A 224 -8.08 24.18 -10.49
N ILE A 225 -7.35 23.08 -10.32
CA ILE A 225 -7.00 22.51 -9.02
C ILE A 225 -5.85 23.31 -8.42
N ASP A 226 -6.10 23.94 -7.27
CA ASP A 226 -5.11 24.73 -6.54
C ASP A 226 -4.19 23.82 -5.71
N TYR A 227 -4.69 22.69 -5.21
CA TYR A 227 -3.91 21.66 -4.54
C TYR A 227 -4.50 20.26 -4.77
N LEU A 228 -3.64 19.28 -5.04
CA LEU A 228 -4.01 17.90 -5.30
C LEU A 228 -3.43 16.98 -4.21
N ALA A 229 -4.33 16.44 -3.39
CA ALA A 229 -4.06 15.53 -2.29
C ALA A 229 -4.14 14.07 -2.76
N LEU A 230 -3.00 13.43 -2.99
CA LEU A 230 -2.92 12.04 -3.43
C LEU A 230 -2.59 11.10 -2.26
N GLY A 231 -3.24 9.94 -2.23
CA GLY A 231 -2.79 8.74 -1.51
C GLY A 231 -2.45 7.61 -2.48
N HIS A 232 -2.07 6.44 -1.95
CA HIS A 232 -1.61 5.19 -2.59
C HIS A 232 -0.11 4.94 -2.40
N LEU A 233 0.71 5.98 -2.53
CA LEU A 233 2.16 5.85 -2.35
C LEU A 233 2.55 6.23 -0.94
N HIS A 234 3.22 5.32 -0.24
CA HIS A 234 3.53 5.43 1.18
C HIS A 234 4.71 6.34 1.52
N ILE A 235 5.41 6.83 0.48
CA ILE A 235 6.51 7.79 0.61
C ILE A 235 6.00 9.21 0.37
N PRO A 236 6.18 10.14 1.34
CA PRO A 236 5.87 11.54 1.13
C PRO A 236 6.69 12.12 -0.03
N GLN A 237 6.01 12.67 -1.04
CA GLN A 237 6.69 13.17 -2.23
C GLN A 237 5.90 14.20 -3.03
N ARG A 238 6.64 14.99 -3.81
CA ARG A 238 6.10 15.88 -4.86
C ARG A 238 5.94 15.08 -6.15
N VAL A 239 4.91 15.39 -6.93
CA VAL A 239 4.67 14.74 -8.22
C VAL A 239 4.98 15.70 -9.35
N GLY A 240 5.76 15.25 -10.35
CA GLY A 240 6.07 16.03 -11.54
C GLY A 240 6.76 17.38 -11.26
N GLY A 241 7.50 17.48 -10.14
CA GLY A 241 8.14 18.73 -9.71
C GLY A 241 7.17 19.80 -9.19
N SER A 242 5.87 19.50 -9.06
CA SER A 242 4.87 20.42 -8.53
C SER A 242 4.93 20.50 -7.01
N ASP A 243 4.85 21.72 -6.47
CA ASP A 243 4.75 21.95 -5.03
C ASP A 243 3.35 21.65 -4.48
N PHE A 244 2.36 21.55 -5.36
CA PHE A 244 0.94 21.49 -5.01
C PHE A 244 0.28 20.14 -5.30
N ILE A 245 1.00 19.22 -5.96
CA ILE A 245 0.58 17.82 -6.11
C ILE A 245 1.45 16.98 -5.19
N ARG A 246 0.83 16.43 -4.15
CA ARG A 246 1.55 15.75 -3.07
C ARG A 246 0.96 14.38 -2.79
N TYR A 247 1.84 13.41 -2.57
CA TYR A 247 1.55 12.28 -1.71
C TYR A 247 1.94 12.65 -0.28
N SER A 248 1.03 12.46 0.68
CA SER A 248 1.39 12.56 2.10
C SER A 248 2.23 11.38 2.56
N GLY A 249 2.09 10.22 1.90
CA GLY A 249 2.63 8.97 2.41
C GLY A 249 1.81 8.40 3.55
N SER A 250 2.13 7.17 3.92
CA SER A 250 1.57 6.54 5.11
C SER A 250 2.12 7.21 6.37
N PRO A 251 1.32 7.39 7.42
CA PRO A 251 1.77 8.03 8.66
C PRO A 251 2.65 7.12 9.52
N LEU A 252 2.55 5.80 9.33
CA LEU A 252 3.35 4.79 10.00
C LEU A 252 4.15 4.00 8.97
N PRO A 253 5.37 3.54 9.28
CA PRO A 253 6.09 2.61 8.42
C PRO A 253 5.26 1.34 8.17
N ILE A 254 5.02 1.00 6.91
CA ILE A 254 4.19 -0.15 6.54
C ILE A 254 4.97 -1.47 6.59
N GLY A 255 6.29 -1.39 6.42
CA GLY A 255 7.25 -2.48 6.55
C GLY A 255 8.65 -1.96 6.89
N PHE A 256 9.59 -2.89 7.03
CA PHE A 256 10.99 -2.57 7.39
C PHE A 256 11.73 -1.75 6.33
N GLY A 257 11.32 -1.80 5.05
CA GLY A 257 11.88 -0.94 4.01
C GLY A 257 11.65 0.56 4.25
N GLU A 258 10.69 0.91 5.11
CA GLU A 258 10.37 2.29 5.50
C GLU A 258 10.81 2.64 6.92
N ALA A 259 11.52 1.74 7.61
CA ALA A 259 11.85 1.87 9.03
C ALA A 259 12.62 3.17 9.36
N GLU A 260 13.53 3.56 8.48
CA GLU A 260 14.36 4.76 8.63
C GLU A 260 13.75 6.00 7.97
N GLN A 261 12.59 5.88 7.33
CA GLN A 261 11.96 6.97 6.62
C GLN A 261 11.24 7.92 7.58
N ASP A 262 11.42 9.23 7.39
CA ASP A 262 10.61 10.23 8.05
C ASP A 262 9.16 10.17 7.53
N LYS A 263 8.22 10.02 8.45
CA LYS A 263 6.78 10.06 8.16
C LYS A 263 6.26 11.47 8.44
N CYS A 264 5.27 11.89 7.65
CA CYS A 264 4.67 13.21 7.82
C CYS A 264 3.20 13.23 7.42
N VAL A 265 2.50 14.26 7.88
CA VAL A 265 1.26 14.75 7.27
C VAL A 265 1.54 16.09 6.61
N VAL A 266 0.72 16.51 5.65
CA VAL A 266 0.95 17.73 4.88
C VAL A 266 -0.03 18.81 5.32
N ARG A 267 0.48 19.93 5.84
CA ARG A 267 -0.32 21.13 6.11
C ARG A 267 -0.33 22.01 4.86
N VAL A 268 -1.52 22.47 4.50
CA VAL A 268 -1.74 23.41 3.40
C VAL A 268 -2.50 24.61 3.92
N GLU A 269 -1.92 25.79 3.77
CA GLU A 269 -2.55 27.04 4.15
C GLU A 269 -2.88 27.88 2.92
N PHE A 270 -4.15 28.23 2.78
CA PHE A 270 -4.64 29.04 1.67
C PHE A 270 -4.75 30.51 2.08
N SER A 271 -4.03 31.36 1.35
CA SER A 271 -4.18 32.81 1.32
C SER A 271 -4.71 33.22 -0.06
N GLY A 272 -6.03 33.20 -0.24
CA GLY A 272 -6.64 33.21 -1.58
C GLY A 272 -6.54 31.83 -2.24
N HIS A 273 -6.07 31.78 -3.48
CA HIS A 273 -5.89 30.51 -4.22
C HIS A 273 -4.52 29.87 -4.02
N LEU A 274 -3.50 30.66 -3.66
CA LEU A 274 -2.14 30.14 -3.57
C LEU A 274 -1.96 29.30 -2.29
N PRO A 275 -1.64 28.00 -2.39
CA PRO A 275 -1.39 27.17 -1.23
C PRO A 275 0.05 27.33 -0.72
N GLN A 276 0.22 27.46 0.59
CA GLN A 276 1.49 27.28 1.27
C GLN A 276 1.53 25.87 1.84
N VAL A 277 2.46 25.05 1.33
CA VAL A 277 2.53 23.61 1.64
C VAL A 277 3.73 23.33 2.54
N ALA A 278 3.50 22.70 3.68
CA ALA A 278 4.53 22.30 4.64
C ALA A 278 4.29 20.88 5.15
N ASN A 279 5.36 20.13 5.41
CA ASN A 279 5.27 18.83 6.05
C ASN A 279 5.32 19.00 7.58
N ILE A 280 4.44 18.30 8.29
CA ILE A 280 4.47 18.16 9.74
C ILE A 280 4.98 16.74 10.05
N PRO A 281 6.16 16.58 10.67
CA PRO A 281 6.69 15.26 11.01
C PRO A 281 5.77 14.50 11.96
N VAL A 282 5.53 13.22 11.68
CA VAL A 282 4.80 12.29 12.55
C VAL A 282 5.82 11.64 13.49
N PRO A 283 5.58 11.63 14.83
CA PRO A 283 6.45 10.95 15.77
C PRO A 283 6.56 9.45 15.48
N ARG A 284 7.71 8.87 15.80
CA ARG A 284 7.90 7.43 15.74
C ARG A 284 7.31 6.79 17.00
N PHE A 285 6.18 6.10 16.87
CA PHE A 285 5.49 5.44 17.99
C PHE A 285 6.06 4.07 18.35
N GLN A 286 6.62 3.37 17.36
CA GLN A 286 7.32 2.09 17.53
C GLN A 286 8.60 2.14 16.69
N GLU A 287 9.74 1.81 17.30
CA GLU A 287 11.01 1.72 16.58
C GLU A 287 11.03 0.42 15.76
N LEU A 288 11.24 0.56 14.45
CA LEU A 288 11.56 -0.55 13.56
C LEU A 288 13.04 -0.45 13.20
N LYS A 289 13.76 -1.58 13.18
CA LYS A 289 15.16 -1.60 12.76
C LYS A 289 15.51 -2.88 12.03
N THR A 290 16.25 -2.75 10.93
CA THR A 290 16.85 -3.89 10.23
C THR A 290 18.30 -4.04 10.66
N LEU A 291 18.68 -5.22 11.15
CA LEU A 291 20.06 -5.57 11.50
C LEU A 291 20.61 -6.51 10.43
N ARG A 292 21.80 -6.22 9.92
CA ARG A 292 22.42 -6.98 8.82
C ARG A 292 23.85 -7.36 9.17
N GLY A 293 24.22 -8.61 8.88
CA GLY A 293 25.60 -9.09 8.97
C GLY A 293 25.73 -10.50 9.51
N ASP A 294 26.93 -10.82 10.02
CA ASP A 294 27.19 -12.07 10.74
C ASP A 294 26.64 -12.03 12.18
N TRP A 295 26.78 -13.14 12.90
CA TRP A 295 26.33 -13.22 14.29
C TRP A 295 26.96 -12.14 15.17
N SER A 296 28.26 -11.90 15.03
CA SER A 296 29.01 -10.97 15.88
C SER A 296 28.56 -9.51 15.67
N ALA A 297 28.21 -9.14 14.43
CA ALA A 297 27.62 -7.85 14.12
C ALA A 297 26.23 -7.71 14.73
N ILE A 298 25.34 -8.68 14.46
CA ILE A 298 23.95 -8.65 14.95
C ILE A 298 23.89 -8.63 16.48
N ALA A 299 24.67 -9.49 17.16
CA ALA A 299 24.69 -9.55 18.62
C ALA A 299 25.14 -8.22 19.25
N ARG A 300 26.19 -7.59 18.71
CA ARG A 300 26.66 -6.28 19.17
C ARG A 300 25.59 -5.20 19.02
N GLU A 301 24.84 -5.21 17.93
CA GLU A 301 23.75 -4.25 17.74
C GLU A 301 22.57 -4.49 18.68
N ILE A 302 22.22 -5.76 18.95
CA ILE A 302 21.20 -6.11 19.94
C ILE A 302 21.63 -5.64 21.35
N ASP A 303 22.87 -5.90 21.75
CA ASP A 303 23.40 -5.42 23.04
C ASP A 303 23.37 -3.89 23.14
N GLY A 304 23.69 -3.20 22.04
CA GLY A 304 23.56 -1.76 21.91
C GLY A 304 22.13 -1.25 22.08
N LEU A 305 21.13 -1.99 21.59
CA LEU A 305 19.71 -1.66 21.78
C LEU A 305 19.25 -1.94 23.23
N LYS A 306 19.69 -3.06 23.81
CA LYS A 306 19.39 -3.43 25.21
C LYS A 306 19.93 -2.42 26.20
N SER A 307 21.18 -1.98 26.02
CA SER A 307 21.80 -0.99 26.90
C SER A 307 21.08 0.36 26.92
N ARG A 308 20.34 0.69 25.84
CA ARG A 308 19.48 1.88 25.74
C ARG A 308 18.05 1.65 26.25
N GLY A 309 17.70 0.42 26.64
CA GLY A 309 16.33 0.06 27.02
C GLY A 309 15.34 0.14 25.85
N SER A 310 15.79 -0.06 24.61
CA SER A 310 14.91 -0.01 23.43
C SER A 310 13.90 -1.16 23.43
N SER A 311 12.72 -0.88 22.89
CA SER A 311 11.67 -1.86 22.59
C SER A 311 11.49 -2.06 21.07
N ALA A 312 12.57 -1.92 20.30
CA ALA A 312 12.54 -1.99 18.85
C ALA A 312 12.02 -3.35 18.34
N TRP A 313 11.29 -3.29 17.24
CA TRP A 313 10.98 -4.47 16.43
C TRP A 313 12.05 -4.65 15.37
N LEU A 314 12.53 -5.88 15.23
CA LEU A 314 13.70 -6.19 14.42
C LEU A 314 13.38 -7.07 13.21
N GLU A 315 13.98 -6.71 12.07
CA GLU A 315 14.24 -7.60 10.95
C GLU A 315 15.73 -7.97 10.99
N ILE A 316 16.02 -9.27 11.00
CA ILE A 316 17.39 -9.77 10.96
C ILE A 316 17.68 -10.27 9.55
N ILE A 317 18.75 -9.75 8.94
CA ILE A 317 19.29 -10.22 7.67
C ILE A 317 20.65 -10.84 7.97
N TYR A 318 20.66 -12.17 8.09
CA TYR A 318 21.87 -12.93 8.39
C TYR A 318 22.65 -13.24 7.12
N GLU A 319 23.92 -12.85 7.12
CA GLU A 319 24.86 -12.95 6.00
C GLU A 319 26.11 -13.78 6.36
N GLY A 320 26.13 -14.41 7.55
CA GLY A 320 27.26 -15.21 8.00
C GLY A 320 27.36 -16.60 7.35
N ASP A 321 28.56 -17.18 7.40
CA ASP A 321 28.86 -18.48 6.78
C ASP A 321 28.51 -19.69 7.65
N GLU A 322 28.15 -19.51 8.93
CA GLU A 322 27.80 -20.62 9.82
C GLU A 322 26.43 -21.22 9.46
N VAL A 323 26.31 -22.55 9.54
CA VAL A 323 25.01 -23.24 9.38
C VAL A 323 24.14 -22.88 10.58
N ALA A 324 23.18 -22.00 10.34
CA ALA A 324 22.29 -21.40 11.30
C ALA A 324 21.22 -22.35 11.87
N GLY A 325 21.57 -23.60 12.22
CA GLY A 325 20.63 -24.57 12.80
C GLY A 325 20.01 -24.09 14.12
N SER A 326 20.71 -23.22 14.85
CA SER A 326 20.28 -22.61 16.13
C SER A 326 20.21 -21.09 16.10
N LEU A 327 20.20 -20.44 14.92
CA LEU A 327 20.20 -18.96 14.84
C LEU A 327 18.99 -18.35 15.54
N ARG A 328 17.81 -18.97 15.42
CA ARG A 328 16.60 -18.50 16.10
C ARG A 328 16.77 -18.54 17.62
N GLU A 329 17.23 -19.66 18.16
CA GLU A 329 17.47 -19.84 19.60
C GLU A 329 18.48 -18.82 20.14
N ARG A 330 19.61 -18.64 19.44
CA ARG A 330 20.61 -17.63 19.83
C ARG A 330 20.04 -16.21 19.82
N LEU A 331 19.23 -15.88 18.81
CA LEU A 331 18.59 -14.57 18.70
C LEU A 331 17.58 -14.35 19.82
N ASP A 332 16.76 -15.36 20.13
CA ASP A 332 15.77 -15.31 21.20
C ASP A 332 16.47 -15.12 22.57
N ASP A 333 17.58 -15.84 22.82
CA ASP A 333 18.44 -15.64 24.00
C ASP A 333 19.04 -14.23 24.06
N ALA A 334 19.50 -13.70 22.92
CA ALA A 334 20.11 -12.38 22.86
C ALA A 334 19.10 -11.29 23.23
N VAL A 335 17.84 -11.39 22.80
CA VAL A 335 16.80 -10.41 23.14
C VAL A 335 16.09 -10.71 24.46
N ALA A 336 16.35 -11.86 25.08
CA ALA A 336 15.74 -12.25 26.35
C ALA A 336 15.94 -11.17 27.44
N GLY A 337 14.86 -10.93 28.19
CA GLY A 337 14.80 -9.92 29.26
C GLY A 337 14.78 -8.47 28.77
N SER A 338 14.57 -8.21 27.48
CA SER A 338 14.40 -6.86 26.91
C SER A 338 12.99 -6.65 26.34
N GLY A 339 12.68 -5.40 25.96
CA GLY A 339 11.46 -5.07 25.21
C GLY A 339 11.57 -5.27 23.71
N ILE A 340 12.69 -5.79 23.21
CA ILE A 340 12.98 -5.98 21.78
C ILE A 340 12.24 -7.22 21.28
N GLU A 341 11.67 -7.13 20.09
CA GLU A 341 10.94 -8.23 19.45
C GLU A 341 11.49 -8.50 18.04
N ILE A 342 11.80 -9.77 17.73
CA ILE A 342 12.28 -10.16 16.40
C ILE A 342 11.10 -10.66 15.56
N LEU A 343 10.69 -9.85 14.60
CA LEU A 343 9.51 -10.11 13.77
C LEU A 343 9.84 -10.89 12.51
N ARG A 344 11.06 -10.76 11.98
CA ARG A 344 11.48 -11.44 10.76
C ARG A 344 12.95 -11.79 10.78
N ILE A 345 13.28 -12.97 10.26
CA ILE A 345 14.65 -13.42 10.05
C ILE A 345 14.76 -13.87 8.59
N LYS A 346 15.69 -13.27 7.84
CA LYS A 346 16.10 -13.70 6.51
C LYS A 346 17.50 -14.31 6.62
N ASN A 347 17.67 -15.50 6.07
CA ASN A 347 18.98 -16.13 5.91
C ASN A 347 19.30 -16.16 4.41
N ASN A 348 20.07 -15.16 3.96
CA ASN A 348 20.35 -14.98 2.54
C ASN A 348 21.19 -16.15 1.98
N ARG A 349 21.91 -16.90 2.80
CA ARG A 349 22.71 -18.04 2.33
C ARG A 349 21.87 -19.28 2.02
N VAL A 350 20.79 -19.50 2.77
CA VAL A 350 19.81 -20.56 2.43
C VAL A 350 19.09 -20.20 1.14
N LEU A 351 18.74 -18.91 0.98
CA LEU A 351 18.13 -18.40 -0.25
C LEU A 351 19.10 -18.50 -1.44
N GLU A 352 20.35 -18.07 -1.29
CA GLU A 352 21.40 -18.18 -2.33
C GLU A 352 21.72 -19.63 -2.65
N ARG A 353 21.77 -20.55 -1.68
CA ARG A 353 21.96 -22.00 -1.95
C ARG A 353 20.77 -22.63 -2.66
N ALA A 354 19.54 -22.22 -2.32
CA ALA A 354 18.33 -22.64 -3.00
C ALA A 354 18.26 -22.05 -4.43
N MET A 355 18.69 -20.80 -4.62
CA MET A 355 18.73 -20.13 -5.93
C MET A 355 19.91 -20.57 -6.80
N SER A 356 21.07 -20.88 -6.22
CA SER A 356 22.23 -21.45 -6.93
C SER A 356 22.06 -22.94 -7.23
N GLY A 357 21.11 -23.60 -6.56
CA GLY A 357 20.76 -25.01 -6.72
C GLY A 357 19.69 -25.29 -7.78
N THR A 358 19.16 -24.27 -8.46
CA THR A 358 18.18 -24.49 -9.53
C THR A 358 18.51 -23.65 -10.75
N ALA A 359 18.63 -24.36 -11.87
CA ALA A 359 18.57 -23.82 -13.22
C ALA A 359 17.43 -22.81 -13.37
N ALA A 360 17.54 -21.97 -14.40
CA ALA A 360 16.50 -21.07 -14.88
C ALA A 360 15.10 -21.70 -14.78
N GLU A 361 14.09 -20.87 -14.46
CA GLU A 361 12.65 -21.20 -14.38
C GLU A 361 12.21 -22.34 -15.31
N GLU A 362 12.40 -23.59 -14.89
CA GLU A 362 11.99 -24.79 -15.60
C GLU A 362 10.74 -25.32 -14.89
N THR A 363 9.64 -25.36 -15.61
CA THR A 363 8.42 -25.97 -15.12
C THR A 363 8.47 -27.48 -15.36
N LEU A 364 7.62 -28.26 -14.67
CA LEU A 364 7.50 -29.70 -14.92
C LEU A 364 7.12 -30.04 -16.38
N ALA A 365 6.58 -29.07 -17.14
CA ALA A 365 6.29 -29.23 -18.56
C ALA A 365 7.54 -29.16 -19.45
N ASP A 366 8.65 -28.62 -18.94
CA ASP A 366 9.91 -28.43 -19.66
C ASP A 366 10.90 -29.58 -19.42
N LEU A 367 10.60 -30.49 -18.49
CA LEU A 367 11.46 -31.60 -18.10
C LEU A 367 10.97 -32.92 -18.69
N ASP A 368 11.90 -33.70 -19.25
CA ASP A 368 11.59 -35.06 -19.64
C ASP A 368 11.54 -36.00 -18.41
N VAL A 369 10.86 -37.13 -18.55
CA VAL A 369 10.69 -38.10 -17.45
C VAL A 369 12.02 -38.72 -16.96
N THR A 370 13.06 -38.71 -17.79
CA THR A 370 14.42 -39.16 -17.46
C THR A 370 15.08 -38.12 -16.55
N GLU A 371 14.92 -36.84 -16.87
CA GLU A 371 15.48 -35.73 -16.11
C GLU A 371 14.83 -35.59 -14.74
N VAL A 372 13.50 -35.79 -14.66
CA VAL A 372 12.78 -35.86 -13.38
C VAL A 372 13.31 -37.02 -12.51
N PHE A 373 13.53 -38.20 -13.09
CA PHE A 373 14.07 -39.35 -12.35
C PHE A 373 15.51 -39.11 -11.87
N GLN A 374 16.33 -38.45 -12.69
CA GLN A 374 17.69 -38.05 -12.30
C GLN A 374 17.70 -37.10 -11.10
N ARG A 375 16.84 -36.08 -11.12
CA ARG A 375 16.69 -35.14 -10.00
C ARG A 375 16.14 -35.83 -8.75
N CYS A 376 15.28 -36.84 -8.90
CA CYS A 376 14.79 -37.65 -7.79
C CYS A 376 15.92 -38.45 -7.10
N LEU A 377 16.80 -39.10 -7.87
CA LEU A 377 17.97 -39.82 -7.33
C LEU A 377 18.93 -38.88 -6.59
N GLN A 378 19.10 -37.65 -7.08
CA GLN A 378 19.91 -36.62 -6.43
C GLN A 378 19.28 -36.11 -5.14
N ALA A 379 17.97 -35.83 -5.14
CA ALA A 379 17.24 -35.35 -3.96
C ALA A 379 17.22 -36.35 -2.79
N HIS A 380 17.31 -37.65 -3.10
CA HIS A 380 17.38 -38.72 -2.10
C HIS A 380 18.82 -39.17 -1.79
N GLU A 381 19.82 -38.41 -2.24
CA GLU A 381 21.25 -38.66 -1.98
C GLU A 381 21.69 -40.10 -2.34
N VAL A 382 21.11 -40.70 -3.39
CA VAL A 382 21.39 -42.09 -3.77
C VAL A 382 22.87 -42.24 -4.17
N PRO A 383 23.62 -43.18 -3.58
CA PRO A 383 25.03 -43.42 -3.89
C PRO A 383 25.26 -43.72 -5.37
N GLU A 384 26.33 -43.18 -5.98
CA GLU A 384 26.59 -43.33 -7.42
C GLU A 384 26.70 -44.78 -7.88
N GLU A 385 27.16 -45.67 -7.01
CA GLU A 385 27.30 -47.10 -7.27
C GLU A 385 25.95 -47.81 -7.48
N GLN A 386 24.86 -47.27 -6.91
CA GLN A 386 23.51 -47.85 -7.00
C GLN A 386 22.68 -47.25 -8.15
N ARG A 387 23.11 -46.11 -8.70
CA ARG A 387 22.38 -45.40 -9.75
C ARG A 387 22.23 -46.20 -11.05
N PRO A 388 23.23 -46.98 -11.54
CA PRO A 388 23.09 -47.74 -12.78
C PRO A 388 21.98 -48.79 -12.73
N GLU A 389 21.83 -49.49 -11.60
CA GLU A 389 20.81 -50.52 -11.42
C GLU A 389 19.40 -49.91 -11.34
N LEU A 390 19.24 -48.81 -10.60
CA LEU A 390 17.98 -48.08 -10.51
C LEU A 390 17.59 -47.45 -11.86
N TRP A 391 18.57 -47.00 -12.64
CA TRP A 391 18.35 -46.53 -14.00
C TRP A 391 17.87 -47.62 -14.94
N ALA A 392 18.42 -48.83 -14.82
CA ALA A 392 17.99 -49.98 -15.60
C ALA A 392 16.54 -50.37 -15.27
N ALA A 393 16.21 -50.47 -13.99
CA ALA A 393 14.85 -50.80 -13.52
C ALA A 393 13.82 -49.74 -13.93
N TYR A 394 14.18 -48.45 -13.83
CA TYR A 394 13.32 -47.35 -14.26
C TYR A 394 13.03 -47.39 -15.77
N ARG A 395 14.07 -47.60 -16.59
CA ARG A 395 13.90 -47.72 -18.05
C ARG A 395 13.02 -48.92 -18.42
N GLU A 396 13.21 -50.05 -17.76
CA GLU A 396 12.39 -51.25 -17.98
C GLU A 396 10.92 -51.00 -17.61
N ALA A 397 10.65 -50.34 -16.49
CA ALA A 397 9.29 -49.96 -16.08
C ALA A 397 8.63 -48.97 -17.06
N VAL A 398 9.37 -47.96 -17.52
CA VAL A 398 8.86 -46.97 -18.49
C VAL A 398 8.58 -47.61 -19.86
N VAL A 399 9.45 -48.51 -20.33
CA VAL A 399 9.24 -49.26 -21.57
C VAL A 399 8.02 -50.19 -21.43
N SER A 400 7.92 -50.94 -20.33
CA SER A 400 6.78 -51.83 -20.08
C SER A 400 5.44 -51.08 -20.03
N LEU A 401 5.41 -49.88 -19.45
CA LEU A 401 4.23 -49.02 -19.42
C LEU A 401 3.86 -48.46 -20.80
N ARG A 402 4.85 -48.17 -21.65
CA ARG A 402 4.62 -47.70 -23.03
C ARG A 402 4.19 -48.82 -23.97
N GLU A 403 4.68 -50.03 -23.76
CA GLU A 403 4.29 -51.22 -24.55
C GLU A 403 2.91 -51.76 -24.14
N ALA A 404 2.46 -51.50 -22.90
CA ALA A 404 1.14 -51.88 -22.41
C ALA A 404 0.00 -50.91 -22.81
N ASP A 405 0.31 -49.80 -23.49
CA ASP A 405 -0.65 -48.77 -23.89
C ASP A 405 -0.81 -48.69 -25.42
N PRO A 406 -1.81 -49.36 -26.03
CA PRO A 406 -1.99 -49.37 -27.48
C PRO A 406 -2.54 -48.06 -28.08
N MET A 407 -2.64 -46.97 -27.29
CA MET A 407 -3.15 -45.67 -27.77
C MET A 407 -2.14 -44.50 -27.68
N ALA A 408 -0.86 -44.74 -27.33
CA ALA A 408 0.12 -43.66 -27.13
C ALA A 408 0.68 -43.00 -28.40
N GLU A 409 0.34 -43.48 -29.61
CA GLU A 409 0.70 -42.80 -30.87
C GLU A 409 -0.53 -42.22 -31.58
N GLN A 410 -0.98 -41.04 -31.17
CA GLN A 410 -1.49 -40.05 -32.11
C GLN A 410 -0.90 -38.67 -31.80
N PRO A 411 -0.03 -38.12 -32.66
CA PRO A 411 0.38 -36.73 -32.54
C PRO A 411 -0.80 -35.86 -33.01
N GLU A 412 -1.50 -35.23 -32.07
CA GLU A 412 -2.52 -34.25 -32.42
C GLU A 412 -1.87 -33.07 -33.13
N ARG A 413 -2.33 -32.89 -34.37
CA ARG A 413 -1.87 -31.92 -35.34
C ARG A 413 -2.25 -30.50 -34.89
N ARG A 414 -1.27 -29.59 -34.94
CA ARG A 414 -1.49 -28.14 -35.07
C ARG A 414 -2.40 -27.81 -36.26
N LYS A 415 -3.42 -26.98 -35.99
CA LYS A 415 -4.16 -25.98 -36.82
C LYS A 415 -5.60 -25.96 -36.28
N VAL A 416 -6.13 -24.89 -35.69
CA VAL A 416 -6.24 -23.48 -36.13
C VAL A 416 -6.17 -22.57 -34.92
#